data_AF-A0A7S2WRU6-F1
#
_entry.id   AF-A0A7S2WRU6-F1
#
_cell.length_a   1.000
_cell.length_b   1.000
_cell.length_c   1.000
_cell.angle_alpha   90.00
_cell.angle_beta   90.00
_cell.angle_gamma   90.00
#
_symmetry.space_group_name_H-M   'P 1'
#
loop_
_entity.id
_entity.type
_entity.pdbx_description
1 polymer ?
#
loop_
_entity_poly.entity_id
_entity_poly.type
_entity_poly.pdbx_seq_one_letter_code
_entity_poly.pdbx_strand_id
1 'polypeptide(L)'
;EKLVAPDGSWDDACRRAAAVMAFQKQVGDSEALLLVKDLVHTNRRYIAATAPSGKTLLHWAGFGDCVATARYLVGLGASKAIQDQWGKTPKDYAKQAGNSQACLDILART
;
A
#
# COMPACT_ATOMS: atom_id res chain seq x y z
N GLU A 1 7.64 -9.90 21.15
CA GLU A 1 8.58 -9.16 20.28
C GLU A 1 9.11 -10.10 19.20
N LYS A 2 8.49 -10.04 18.01
CA LYS A 2 8.95 -10.57 16.70
C LYS A 2 7.76 -10.40 15.75
N LEU A 3 7.67 -9.19 15.19
CA LEU A 3 6.60 -8.72 14.30
C LEU A 3 7.15 -8.39 12.89
N VAL A 4 8.31 -8.97 12.57
CA VAL A 4 8.83 -9.09 11.20
C VAL A 4 9.64 -10.38 11.16
N ALA A 5 9.41 -11.23 10.17
CA ALA A 5 10.42 -12.20 9.77
C ALA A 5 11.76 -11.47 9.51
N PRO A 6 12.91 -12.05 9.92
CA PRO A 6 14.21 -11.37 9.85
C PRO A 6 14.63 -10.92 8.44
N ASP A 7 13.98 -11.44 7.41
CA ASP A 7 14.15 -11.11 5.99
C ASP A 7 13.32 -9.91 5.51
N GLY A 8 12.43 -9.36 6.34
CA GLY A 8 11.50 -8.30 5.94
C GLY A 8 10.27 -8.81 5.17
N SER A 9 10.02 -10.13 5.16
CA SER A 9 8.83 -10.69 4.54
C SER A 9 7.56 -10.42 5.34
N TRP A 10 6.42 -10.56 4.65
CA TRP A 10 5.11 -10.25 5.20
C TRP A 10 4.68 -11.32 6.21
N ASP A 11 4.67 -10.97 7.49
CA ASP A 11 4.08 -11.78 8.55
C ASP A 11 2.56 -11.90 8.40
N ASP A 12 1.93 -12.81 9.15
CA ASP A 12 0.48 -13.08 9.09
C ASP A 12 -0.41 -11.85 9.33
N ALA A 13 0.03 -10.90 10.17
CA ALA A 13 -0.68 -9.64 10.39
C ALA A 13 -0.67 -8.77 9.11
N CYS A 14 0.48 -8.70 8.44
CA CYS A 14 0.61 -7.98 7.19
C CYS A 14 -0.11 -8.70 6.05
N ARG A 15 -0.15 -10.05 6.03
CA ARG A 15 -0.96 -10.84 5.09
C ARG A 15 -2.46 -10.61 5.26
N ARG A 16 -2.96 -10.52 6.50
CA ARG A 16 -4.36 -10.16 6.77
C ARG A 16 -4.67 -8.75 6.29
N ALA A 17 -3.77 -7.80 6.55
CA ALA A 17 -3.92 -6.46 6.02
C ALA A 17 -3.84 -6.38 4.49
N ALA A 18 -2.93 -7.14 3.88
CA ALA A 18 -2.84 -7.32 2.44
C ALA A 18 -4.17 -7.82 1.89
N ALA A 19 -4.73 -8.86 2.51
CA ALA A 19 -5.97 -9.47 2.09
C ALA A 19 -7.11 -8.46 2.18
N VAL A 20 -7.25 -7.78 3.33
CA VAL A 20 -8.27 -6.73 3.54
C VAL A 20 -8.13 -5.59 2.52
N MET A 21 -6.91 -5.16 2.21
CA MET A 21 -6.64 -4.13 1.19
C MET A 21 -6.76 -4.66 -0.25
N ALA A 22 -6.53 -5.95 -0.49
CA ALA A 22 -6.66 -6.61 -1.80
C ALA A 22 -8.11 -6.90 -2.19
N PHE A 23 -9.04 -6.93 -1.22
CA PHE A 23 -10.46 -7.15 -1.45
C PHE A 23 -11.21 -5.93 -2.05
N GLN A 24 -10.54 -4.90 -2.59
CA GLN A 24 -11.21 -3.61 -2.78
C GLN A 24 -12.06 -3.43 -4.05
N LYS A 25 -13.38 -3.30 -3.79
CA LYS A 25 -14.19 -2.05 -3.96
C LYS A 25 -15.14 -1.77 -2.77
N GLN A 26 -15.23 -2.66 -1.77
CA GLN A 26 -16.22 -2.58 -0.69
C GLN A 26 -15.73 -1.90 0.59
N VAL A 27 -14.41 -1.87 0.84
CA VAL A 27 -13.80 -1.23 2.01
C VAL A 27 -13.53 0.24 1.67
N GLY A 28 -14.08 1.17 2.46
CA GLY A 28 -13.87 2.61 2.26
C GLY A 28 -12.45 3.07 2.65
N ASP A 29 -11.99 4.19 2.07
CA ASP A 29 -10.66 4.79 2.34
C ASP A 29 -10.40 5.00 3.85
N SER A 30 -11.45 5.26 4.64
CA SER A 30 -11.37 5.40 6.10
C SER A 30 -10.85 4.15 6.82
N GLU A 31 -11.33 2.97 6.44
CA GLU A 31 -10.91 1.71 7.07
C GLU A 31 -9.49 1.32 6.62
N ALA A 32 -9.21 1.50 5.33
CA ALA A 32 -7.87 1.32 4.76
C ALA A 32 -6.83 2.18 5.50
N LEU A 33 -7.16 3.45 5.77
CA LEU A 33 -6.28 4.37 6.47
C LEU A 33 -6.05 3.96 7.93
N LEU A 34 -7.10 3.53 8.64
CA LEU A 34 -6.98 3.09 10.04
C LEU A 34 -6.08 1.85 10.15
N LEU A 35 -6.27 0.88 9.27
CA LEU A 35 -5.47 -0.33 9.24
C LEU A 35 -4.00 -0.04 8.93
N VAL A 36 -3.74 0.81 7.93
CA VAL A 36 -2.38 1.23 7.58
C VAL A 36 -1.71 1.99 8.73
N LYS A 37 -2.44 2.86 9.42
CA LYS A 37 -1.92 3.56 10.61
C LYS A 37 -1.52 2.58 11.71
N ASP A 38 -2.38 1.61 12.02
CA ASP A 38 -2.13 0.61 13.05
C ASP A 38 -0.91 -0.26 12.72
N LEU A 39 -0.79 -0.71 11.46
CA LEU A 39 0.37 -1.46 10.99
C LEU A 39 1.66 -0.66 11.07
N VAL A 40 1.65 0.59 10.59
CA VAL A 40 2.84 1.45 10.64
C VAL A 40 3.23 1.77 12.08
N HIS A 41 2.25 1.96 12.96
CA HIS A 41 2.48 2.18 14.39
C HIS A 41 3.09 0.94 15.04
N THR A 42 2.59 -0.25 14.69
CA THR A 42 3.13 -1.53 15.15
C THR A 42 4.55 -1.75 14.64
N ASN A 43 4.79 -1.47 13.36
CA ASN A 43 6.12 -1.53 12.77
C ASN A 43 6.26 -0.64 11.52
N ARG A 44 7.12 0.36 11.64
CA ARG A 44 7.39 1.32 10.56
C ARG A 44 7.96 0.67 9.29
N ARG A 45 8.60 -0.51 9.39
CA ARG A 45 9.19 -1.21 8.22
C ARG A 45 8.14 -1.65 7.21
N TYR A 46 6.87 -1.79 7.61
CA TYR A 46 5.79 -2.20 6.69
C TYR A 46 5.53 -1.20 5.56
N ILE A 47 5.95 0.06 5.70
CA ILE A 47 5.84 1.07 4.65
C ILE A 47 6.59 0.63 3.37
N ALA A 48 7.76 0.00 3.53
CA ALA A 48 8.62 -0.44 2.44
C ALA A 48 8.49 -1.95 2.17
N ALA A 49 7.68 -2.67 2.94
CA ALA A 49 7.54 -4.10 2.78
C ALA A 49 6.83 -4.44 1.46
N THR A 50 7.34 -5.46 0.77
CA THR A 50 6.82 -5.95 -0.51
C THR A 50 6.23 -7.35 -0.35
N ALA A 51 5.00 -7.55 -0.80
CA ALA A 51 4.35 -8.85 -0.79
C ALA A 51 5.17 -9.85 -1.64
N PRO A 52 4.89 -11.16 -1.59
CA PRO A 52 5.56 -12.12 -2.48
C PRO A 52 5.45 -11.77 -3.97
N SER A 53 4.44 -10.99 -4.35
CA SER A 53 4.25 -10.45 -5.70
C SER A 53 5.04 -9.18 -6.01
N GLY A 54 5.85 -8.66 -5.08
CA GLY A 54 6.54 -7.37 -5.18
C GLY A 54 5.67 -6.16 -4.83
N LYS A 55 4.38 -6.35 -4.52
CA LYS A 55 3.44 -5.25 -4.22
C LYS A 55 3.65 -4.66 -2.83
N THR A 56 3.69 -3.33 -2.76
CA THR A 56 3.73 -2.57 -1.50
C THR A 56 2.34 -2.07 -1.10
N LEU A 57 2.21 -1.50 0.11
CA LEU A 57 0.98 -0.81 0.54
C LEU A 57 0.52 0.28 -0.46
N LEU A 58 1.44 0.95 -1.16
CA LEU A 58 1.08 1.94 -2.19
C LEU A 58 0.42 1.29 -3.41
N HIS A 59 0.82 0.08 -3.81
CA HIS A 59 0.20 -0.60 -4.93
C HIS A 59 -1.29 -0.84 -4.66
N TRP A 60 -1.61 -1.22 -3.42
CA TRP A 60 -3.00 -1.44 -2.99
C TRP A 60 -3.77 -0.13 -2.87
N ALA A 61 -3.19 0.91 -2.25
CA ALA A 61 -3.81 2.23 -2.17
C ALA A 61 -4.08 2.82 -3.57
N GLY A 62 -3.16 2.58 -4.50
CA GLY A 62 -3.30 2.93 -5.89
C GLY A 62 -4.44 2.18 -6.57
N PHE A 63 -4.63 0.88 -6.29
CA PHE A 63 -5.72 0.09 -6.88
C PHE A 63 -7.12 0.48 -6.37
N GLY A 64 -7.25 0.84 -5.09
CA GLY A 64 -8.56 1.10 -4.45
C GLY A 64 -9.00 2.55 -4.34
N ASP A 65 -8.37 3.48 -5.07
CA ASP A 65 -8.61 4.94 -4.98
C ASP A 65 -8.53 5.51 -3.55
N CYS A 66 -7.67 4.91 -2.71
CA CYS A 66 -7.52 5.30 -1.31
C CYS A 66 -6.60 6.53 -1.19
N VAL A 67 -7.13 7.70 -1.54
CA VAL A 67 -6.39 8.98 -1.61
C VAL A 67 -5.77 9.34 -0.26
N ALA A 68 -6.51 9.20 0.85
CA ALA A 68 -6.00 9.53 2.18
C ALA A 68 -4.89 8.56 2.59
N THR A 69 -5.08 7.27 2.32
CA THR A 69 -4.08 6.23 2.59
C THR A 69 -2.81 6.43 1.77
N ALA A 70 -2.93 6.71 0.47
CA ALA A 70 -1.79 7.00 -0.41
C ALA A 70 -1.01 8.23 0.08
N ARG A 71 -1.72 9.31 0.45
CA ARG A 71 -1.12 10.53 1.00
C ARG A 71 -0.36 10.25 2.30
N TYR A 72 -0.96 9.47 3.21
CA TYR A 72 -0.34 9.11 4.47
C TYR A 72 0.95 8.31 4.27
N LEU A 73 0.92 7.27 3.42
CA LEU A 73 2.09 6.46 3.12
C LEU A 73 3.21 7.27 2.46
N VAL A 74 2.89 8.10 1.46
CA VAL A 74 3.88 8.99 0.82
C VAL A 74 4.47 9.97 1.82
N GLY A 75 3.66 10.54 2.71
CA GLY A 75 4.12 11.43 3.77
C GLY A 75 5.07 10.77 4.77
N LEU A 76 5.00 9.44 4.91
CA LEU A 76 5.92 8.67 5.77
C LEU A 76 7.24 8.28 5.09
N GLY A 77 7.41 8.62 3.80
CA GLY A 77 8.60 8.31 3.01
C GLY A 77 8.48 7.04 2.15
N ALA A 78 7.27 6.56 1.90
CA ALA A 78 7.07 5.40 1.04
C ALA A 78 7.45 5.69 -0.42
N SER A 79 8.18 4.78 -1.05
CA SER A 79 8.60 4.94 -2.45
C SER A 79 7.43 4.66 -3.41
N LYS A 80 7.16 5.63 -4.28
CA LYS A 80 6.15 5.56 -5.36
C LYS A 80 6.67 4.89 -6.62
N ALA A 81 7.99 4.67 -6.70
CA ALA A 81 8.67 4.11 -7.86
C ALA A 81 8.92 2.60 -7.76
N ILE A 82 8.50 1.97 -6.66
CA ILE A 82 8.64 0.51 -6.50
C ILE A 82 7.81 -0.17 -7.59
N GLN A 83 8.45 -1.08 -8.29
CA GLN A 83 7.80 -1.96 -9.25
C GLN A 83 7.54 -3.31 -8.61
N ASP A 84 6.38 -3.87 -8.87
CA ASP A 84 6.08 -5.25 -8.52
C ASP A 84 6.73 -6.25 -9.49
N GLN A 85 6.47 -7.55 -9.31
CA GLN A 85 7.04 -8.60 -10.17
C GLN A 85 6.62 -8.50 -11.65
N TRP A 86 5.56 -7.74 -11.95
CA TRP A 86 5.10 -7.50 -13.32
C TRP A 86 5.62 -6.17 -13.88
N GLY A 87 6.53 -5.50 -13.18
CA GLY A 87 7.07 -4.20 -13.57
C GLY A 87 6.09 -3.05 -13.38
N LYS A 88 4.97 -3.27 -12.69
CA LYS A 88 3.93 -2.25 -12.49
C LYS A 88 4.24 -1.44 -11.25
N THR A 89 4.05 -0.13 -11.36
CA THR A 89 4.13 0.80 -10.22
C THR A 89 2.75 0.98 -9.58
N PRO A 90 2.68 1.56 -8.36
CA PRO A 90 1.40 1.97 -7.77
C PRO A 90 0.53 2.83 -8.68
N LYS A 91 1.16 3.72 -9.45
CA LYS A 91 0.47 4.59 -10.41
C LYS A 91 -0.17 3.79 -11.55
N ASP A 92 0.49 2.73 -12.01
CA ASP A 92 -0.05 1.88 -13.07
C ASP A 92 -1.29 1.12 -12.60
N TYR A 93 -1.32 0.70 -11.33
CA TYR A 93 -2.52 0.14 -10.71
C TYR A 93 -3.67 1.14 -10.63
N ALA A 94 -3.40 2.38 -10.23
CA ALA A 94 -4.40 3.44 -10.19
C ALA A 94 -4.97 3.76 -11.57
N LYS A 95 -4.12 3.78 -12.61
CA LYS A 95 -4.58 3.96 -14.00
C LYS A 95 -5.41 2.78 -14.47
N GLN A 96 -4.97 1.55 -14.19
CA GLN A 96 -5.67 0.34 -14.61
C GLN A 96 -7.07 0.23 -13.96
N ALA A 97 -7.21 0.67 -12.71
CA ALA A 97 -8.48 0.68 -11.99
C ALA A 97 -9.42 1.84 -12.39
N GLY A 98 -8.92 2.85 -13.12
CA GLY A 98 -9.71 4.03 -13.48
C GLY A 98 -9.96 4.97 -12.30
N ASN A 99 -9.00 5.06 -11.38
CA ASN A 99 -9.14 5.82 -10.13
C ASN A 99 -9.03 7.34 -10.34
N SER A 100 -9.40 8.09 -9.30
CA SER A 100 -9.44 9.54 -9.36
C SER A 100 -8.09 10.17 -9.70
N GLN A 101 -8.15 11.35 -10.35
CA GLN A 101 -6.95 12.14 -10.65
C GLN A 101 -6.18 12.49 -9.37
N ALA A 102 -6.87 12.65 -8.23
CA ALA A 102 -6.24 12.91 -6.95
C ALA A 102 -5.30 11.77 -6.50
N CYS A 103 -5.72 10.51 -6.66
CA CYS A 103 -4.87 9.36 -6.38
C CYS A 103 -3.68 9.30 -7.34
N LEU A 104 -3.94 9.51 -8.65
CA LEU A 104 -2.89 9.55 -9.67
C LEU A 104 -1.84 10.61 -9.39
N ASP A 105 -2.24 11.83 -8.99
CA ASP A 105 -1.33 12.94 -8.73
C ASP A 105 -0.41 12.67 -7.53
N ILE A 106 -0.94 12.05 -6.47
CA ILE A 106 -0.16 11.65 -5.30
C ILE A 106 0.93 10.64 -5.69
N LEU A 107 0.57 9.67 -6.54
CA LEU A 107 1.48 8.62 -7.00
C LEU A 107 2.42 9.09 -8.13
N ALA A 108 2.06 10.16 -8.84
CA ALA A 108 2.82 10.68 -9.97
C ALA A 108 3.90 11.70 -9.60
N ARG A 109 3.68 12.53 -8.57
CA ARG A 109 4.65 13.57 -8.20
C ARG A 109 5.93 12.94 -7.70
N THR A 110 7.01 13.00 -8.47
CA THR A 110 8.40 12.69 -8.08
C THR A 110 8.97 13.82 -7.26
#